data_AF-A0A3B0PNJ9-F1
#
_entry.id   AF-A0A3B0PNJ9-F1
#
_cell.length_a   1.000
_cell.length_b   1.000
_cell.length_c   1.000
_cell.angle_alpha   90.00
_cell.angle_beta   90.00
_cell.angle_gamma   90.00
#
_symmetry.space_group_name_H-M   'P 1'
#
loop_
_entity.id
_entity.type
_entity.pdbx_description
1 polymer ?
#
loop_
_entity_poly.entity_id
_entity_poly.type
_entity_poly.pdbx_seq_one_letter_code
_entity_poly.pdbx_strand_id
1 'polypeptide(L)'
;MKRKNILKFVSLLGIGSFVMLAATSCTSATAPTPNPTPNPEPKPDPMPNPPSGGMNDGNTNPGMDTAAQELASAKAALTTLTNSESEKVGLYVDYAKIKADLTSAYTVAKTTSDSSTSTLDQVKTATSKLQTAIDKAASDKQKFEQDHKDLLMPYSELKTTLSQKNATVVLLNQPKYSAILNKINSIYAQGEEVVIRTLDPVSGAIPTAASITKVNDEINKAISENQLKPKKDNADAFANYQFFKLDKTKIMGMSTNMMKQPQNYSFVGYSVGVTGMQSGQTTIPNWNFAQRIVW
;
A
#
# COMPACT_ATOMS: atom_id res chain seq x y z
N MET A 1 31.73 20.69 -25.52
CA MET A 1 31.53 20.05 -24.20
C MET A 1 30.22 19.24 -24.23
N LYS A 2 30.32 17.90 -24.21
CA LYS A 2 29.16 16.99 -24.31
C LYS A 2 28.45 16.89 -22.96
N ARG A 3 27.14 17.20 -22.91
CA ARG A 3 26.30 16.94 -21.74
C ARG A 3 25.88 15.46 -21.76
N LYS A 4 26.22 14.71 -20.71
CA LYS A 4 25.74 13.34 -20.47
C LYS A 4 24.35 13.42 -19.83
N ASN A 5 23.32 13.02 -20.56
CA ASN A 5 22.00 12.78 -19.99
C ASN A 5 22.02 11.42 -19.29
N ILE A 6 22.01 11.42 -17.95
CA ILE A 6 21.73 10.23 -17.14
C ILE A 6 20.23 10.04 -17.15
N LEU A 7 19.78 9.06 -17.94
CA LEU A 7 18.41 8.57 -17.93
C LEU A 7 18.22 7.76 -16.66
N LYS A 8 17.51 8.32 -15.66
CA LYS A 8 17.14 7.58 -14.46
C LYS A 8 15.97 6.65 -14.81
N PHE A 9 16.22 5.35 -14.87
CA PHE A 9 15.16 4.35 -14.83
C PHE A 9 14.52 4.38 -13.44
N VAL A 10 13.38 5.05 -13.33
CA VAL A 10 12.47 4.83 -12.20
C VAL A 10 11.78 3.50 -12.50
N SER A 11 12.27 2.44 -11.87
CA SER A 11 11.58 1.15 -11.82
C SER A 11 10.25 1.36 -11.09
N LEU A 12 9.19 1.55 -11.87
CA LEU A 12 7.82 1.42 -11.43
C LEU A 12 7.58 -0.06 -11.17
N LEU A 13 7.92 -0.54 -9.97
CA LEU A 13 7.48 -1.83 -9.48
C LEU A 13 5.95 -1.75 -9.42
N GLY A 14 5.33 -2.29 -10.47
CA GLY A 14 3.90 -2.40 -10.62
C GLY A 14 3.35 -3.19 -9.44
N ILE A 15 2.61 -2.49 -8.59
CA ILE A 15 1.64 -3.08 -7.69
C ILE A 15 0.57 -3.66 -8.61
N GLY A 16 0.79 -4.89 -9.06
CA GLY A 16 -0.19 -5.67 -9.80
C GLY A 16 -1.34 -5.98 -8.86
N SER A 17 -2.33 -5.09 -8.83
CA SER A 17 -3.64 -5.35 -8.24
C SER A 17 -4.31 -6.50 -8.97
N PHE A 18 -4.11 -7.72 -8.49
CA PHE A 18 -5.06 -8.79 -8.75
C PHE A 18 -6.26 -8.55 -7.84
N VAL A 19 -7.28 -7.89 -8.38
CA VAL A 19 -8.59 -7.80 -7.76
C VAL A 19 -9.19 -9.20 -7.82
N MET A 20 -9.10 -9.96 -6.73
CA MET A 20 -9.96 -11.12 -6.54
C MET A 20 -11.32 -10.59 -6.11
N LEU A 21 -12.26 -10.58 -7.05
CA LEU A 21 -13.64 -10.17 -6.85
C LEU A 21 -14.36 -11.25 -6.02
N ALA A 22 -14.28 -11.17 -4.70
CA ALA A 22 -15.11 -11.98 -3.82
C ALA A 22 -16.51 -11.35 -3.73
N ALA A 23 -17.50 -11.98 -4.34
CA ALA A 23 -18.90 -11.59 -4.21
C ALA A 23 -19.36 -11.78 -2.77
N THR A 24 -19.68 -10.68 -2.09
CA THR A 24 -20.37 -10.69 -0.80
C THR A 24 -21.86 -10.96 -1.03
N SER A 25 -22.37 -12.09 -0.56
CA SER A 25 -23.81 -12.28 -0.30
C SER A 25 -24.03 -12.55 1.19
N CYS A 26 -24.73 -11.64 1.87
CA CYS A 26 -25.17 -11.78 3.25
C CYS A 26 -26.58 -12.41 3.34
N THR A 27 -26.91 -12.90 4.54
CA THR A 27 -28.17 -13.51 5.05
C THR A 27 -28.28 -15.02 4.78
N SER A 28 -28.53 -15.92 5.75
CA SER A 28 -29.30 -15.85 7.00
C SER A 28 -28.88 -16.94 8.02
N ALA A 29 -29.23 -16.74 9.29
CA ALA A 29 -28.93 -17.62 10.43
C ALA A 29 -29.76 -18.92 10.47
N THR A 30 -29.14 -20.05 10.87
CA THR A 30 -29.79 -21.21 11.55
C THR A 30 -28.76 -22.11 12.25
N ALA A 31 -29.01 -22.40 13.53
CA ALA A 31 -28.76 -23.58 14.40
C ALA A 31 -27.44 -24.42 14.33
N PRO A 32 -26.98 -24.98 15.49
CA PRO A 32 -25.67 -25.63 15.60
C PRO A 32 -25.68 -27.05 15.03
N THR A 33 -24.65 -27.41 14.26
CA THR A 33 -24.39 -28.77 13.79
C THR A 33 -22.92 -29.14 14.07
N PRO A 34 -22.60 -30.44 14.20
CA PRO A 34 -21.79 -30.96 15.30
C PRO A 34 -20.29 -30.92 15.04
N ASN A 35 -19.54 -30.98 16.13
CA ASN A 35 -18.09 -31.11 16.18
C ASN A 35 -17.59 -32.23 15.24
N PRO A 36 -16.74 -31.95 14.24
CA PRO A 36 -16.14 -32.99 13.41
C PRO A 36 -14.98 -33.65 14.17
N THR A 37 -15.04 -34.98 14.22
CA THR A 37 -13.97 -35.89 14.67
C THR A 37 -12.66 -35.61 13.91
N PRO A 38 -11.48 -35.82 14.52
CA PRO A 38 -10.20 -35.56 13.88
C PRO A 38 -10.02 -36.45 12.65
N ASN A 39 -9.77 -35.83 11.49
CA ASN A 39 -9.36 -36.54 10.28
C ASN A 39 -7.95 -37.13 10.50
N PRO A 40 -7.68 -38.41 10.17
CA PRO A 40 -6.34 -38.98 10.27
C PRO A 40 -5.35 -38.27 9.34
N GLU A 41 -4.10 -38.14 9.79
CA GLU A 41 -2.98 -37.58 9.02
C GLU A 41 -2.88 -38.18 7.61
N PRO A 42 -2.58 -37.37 6.57
CA PRO A 42 -2.32 -37.89 5.24
C PRO A 42 -1.07 -38.77 5.27
N LYS A 43 -1.22 -40.05 4.94
CA LYS A 43 -0.12 -40.97 4.72
C LYS A 43 0.67 -40.51 3.48
N PRO A 44 2.02 -40.58 3.47
CA PRO A 44 2.81 -40.20 2.30
C PRO A 44 2.40 -41.05 1.09
N ASP A 45 2.15 -40.40 -0.05
CA ASP A 45 1.91 -41.10 -1.32
C ASP A 45 3.09 -42.02 -1.64
N PRO A 46 2.86 -43.28 -2.06
CA PRO A 46 3.93 -44.16 -2.49
C PRO A 46 4.57 -43.59 -3.76
N MET A 47 5.90 -43.48 -3.76
CA MET A 47 6.67 -43.23 -5.00
C MET A 47 6.23 -44.22 -6.10
N PRO A 48 6.11 -43.80 -7.37
CA PRO A 48 5.83 -44.71 -8.46
C PRO A 48 7.02 -45.66 -8.64
N ASN A 49 6.76 -46.97 -8.59
CA ASN A 49 7.73 -47.98 -8.97
C ASN A 49 8.02 -47.86 -10.49
N PRO A 50 9.28 -48.02 -10.94
CA PRO A 50 9.59 -47.98 -12.36
C PRO A 50 9.01 -49.21 -13.09
N PRO A 51 8.74 -49.14 -14.41
CA PRO A 51 8.17 -50.25 -15.14
C PRO A 51 9.20 -51.38 -15.27
N SER A 52 8.82 -52.57 -14.82
CA SER A 52 9.50 -53.81 -15.21
C SER A 52 9.13 -54.13 -16.65
N GLY A 53 10.12 -54.13 -17.54
CA GLY A 53 9.92 -54.49 -18.93
C GLY A 53 11.21 -54.81 -19.67
N GLY A 54 11.35 -56.07 -20.07
CA GLY A 54 11.89 -56.43 -21.39
C GLY A 54 13.39 -56.75 -21.47
N MET A 55 13.67 -58.03 -21.72
CA MET A 55 14.94 -58.55 -22.21
C MET A 55 15.50 -57.73 -23.39
N ASN A 56 16.79 -57.43 -23.34
CA ASN A 56 17.62 -57.28 -24.54
C ASN A 56 19.04 -57.78 -24.25
N ASP A 57 19.41 -58.83 -24.98
CA ASP A 57 20.76 -59.34 -25.11
C ASP A 57 21.61 -58.31 -25.85
N GLY A 58 22.57 -57.72 -25.15
CA GLY A 58 23.52 -56.78 -25.72
C GLY A 58 24.44 -56.30 -24.63
N ASN A 59 25.70 -56.72 -24.73
CA ASN A 59 26.82 -56.36 -23.86
C ASN A 59 26.89 -54.83 -23.64
N THR A 60 26.16 -54.35 -22.64
CA THR A 60 26.15 -52.97 -22.20
C THR A 60 26.36 -53.03 -20.69
N ASN A 61 27.47 -52.47 -20.23
CA ASN A 61 27.88 -52.47 -18.84
C ASN A 61 26.71 -51.99 -17.93
N PRO A 62 26.07 -52.87 -17.12
CA PRO A 62 24.78 -52.57 -16.48
C PRO A 62 24.83 -51.50 -15.39
N GLY A 63 26.02 -51.11 -14.94
CA GLY A 63 26.20 -50.21 -13.80
C GLY A 63 26.21 -48.72 -14.15
N MET A 64 26.34 -48.34 -15.42
CA MET A 64 26.60 -46.93 -15.81
C MET A 64 25.36 -46.20 -16.33
N ASP A 65 24.43 -46.93 -16.96
CA ASP A 65 23.22 -46.35 -17.56
C ASP A 65 22.15 -46.01 -16.50
N THR A 66 22.05 -46.82 -15.45
CA THR A 66 21.11 -46.62 -14.34
C THR A 66 21.44 -45.38 -13.50
N ALA A 67 22.71 -45.18 -13.13
CA ALA A 67 23.13 -44.03 -12.34
C ALA A 67 22.96 -42.69 -13.10
N ALA A 68 23.25 -42.69 -14.41
CA ALA A 68 23.02 -41.52 -15.26
C ALA A 68 21.53 -41.21 -15.40
N GLN A 69 20.69 -42.23 -15.57
CA GLN A 69 19.24 -42.08 -15.64
C GLN A 69 18.64 -41.60 -14.30
N GLU A 70 19.12 -42.10 -13.17
CA GLU A 70 18.73 -41.62 -11.84
C GLU A 70 19.09 -40.14 -11.64
N LEU A 71 20.30 -39.73 -12.03
CA LEU A 71 20.71 -38.33 -11.96
C LEU A 71 19.85 -37.43 -12.85
N ALA A 72 19.59 -37.85 -14.09
CA ALA A 72 18.74 -37.11 -15.01
C ALA A 72 17.31 -36.95 -14.45
N SER A 73 16.75 -38.03 -13.90
CA SER A 73 15.42 -38.01 -13.27
C SER A 73 15.37 -37.10 -12.04
N ALA A 74 16.40 -37.16 -11.18
CA ALA A 74 16.51 -36.29 -10.01
C ALA A 74 16.62 -34.81 -10.41
N LYS A 75 17.39 -34.48 -11.45
CA LYS A 75 17.49 -33.11 -11.98
C LYS A 75 16.18 -32.62 -12.58
N ALA A 76 15.45 -33.47 -13.30
CA ALA A 76 14.14 -33.13 -13.83
C ALA A 76 13.13 -32.83 -12.70
N ALA A 77 13.13 -33.62 -11.63
CA ALA A 77 12.31 -33.36 -10.45
C ALA A 77 12.66 -32.03 -9.76
N LEU A 78 13.96 -31.76 -9.56
CA LEU A 78 14.42 -30.48 -9.00
C LEU A 78 14.03 -29.29 -9.88
N THR A 79 14.19 -29.42 -11.20
CA THR A 79 13.80 -28.38 -12.18
C THR A 79 12.31 -28.06 -12.07
N THR A 80 11.45 -29.09 -12.07
CA THR A 80 10.00 -28.93 -11.89
C THR A 80 9.68 -28.19 -10.60
N LEU A 81 10.33 -28.58 -9.48
CA LEU A 81 10.12 -27.91 -8.20
C LEU A 81 10.56 -26.45 -8.25
N THR A 82 11.73 -26.14 -8.81
CA THR A 82 12.22 -24.75 -8.95
C THR A 82 11.35 -23.89 -9.87
N ASN A 83 10.69 -24.47 -10.88
CA ASN A 83 9.77 -23.73 -11.75
C ASN A 83 8.49 -23.27 -11.03
N SER A 84 8.19 -23.83 -9.85
CA SER A 84 7.06 -23.37 -9.01
C SER A 84 7.36 -22.12 -8.18
N GLU A 85 8.57 -21.55 -8.26
CA GLU A 85 9.04 -20.42 -7.46
C GLU A 85 8.04 -19.26 -7.43
N SER A 86 7.59 -18.77 -8.60
CA SER A 86 6.70 -17.61 -8.67
C SER A 86 5.37 -17.85 -7.95
N GLU A 87 4.82 -19.07 -8.02
CA GLU A 87 3.58 -19.43 -7.33
C GLU A 87 3.81 -19.48 -5.82
N LYS A 88 4.82 -20.25 -5.37
CA LYS A 88 5.06 -20.47 -3.95
C LYS A 88 5.54 -19.21 -3.23
N VAL A 89 6.49 -18.47 -3.81
CA VAL A 89 6.99 -17.20 -3.25
C VAL A 89 5.91 -16.11 -3.29
N GLY A 90 5.03 -16.13 -4.30
CA GLY A 90 3.93 -15.19 -4.46
C GLY A 90 2.90 -15.21 -3.31
N LEU A 91 2.77 -16.33 -2.60
CA LEU A 91 1.87 -16.46 -1.44
C LEU A 91 2.31 -15.61 -0.24
N TYR A 92 3.56 -15.15 -0.21
CA TYR A 92 4.17 -14.48 0.94
C TYR A 92 4.49 -13.01 0.67
N VAL A 93 3.79 -12.35 -0.28
CA VAL A 93 4.01 -10.93 -0.61
C VAL A 93 3.87 -9.99 0.59
N ASP A 94 2.98 -10.32 1.53
CA ASP A 94 2.77 -9.56 2.77
C ASP A 94 3.64 -10.06 3.95
N TYR A 95 4.55 -11.01 3.71
CA TYR A 95 5.44 -11.60 4.72
C TYR A 95 6.89 -11.60 4.21
N ALA A 96 7.49 -10.42 4.12
CA ALA A 96 8.77 -10.23 3.43
C ALA A 96 9.90 -11.14 3.94
N LYS A 97 9.95 -11.42 5.25
CA LYS A 97 10.95 -12.33 5.84
C LYS A 97 10.77 -13.77 5.38
N ILE A 98 9.57 -14.35 5.52
CA ILE A 98 9.24 -15.69 5.00
C ILE A 98 9.54 -15.77 3.50
N LYS A 99 9.13 -14.74 2.74
CA LYS A 99 9.39 -14.63 1.30
C LYS A 99 10.88 -14.66 0.98
N ALA A 100 11.70 -13.92 1.72
CA ALA A 100 13.14 -13.84 1.51
C ALA A 100 13.85 -15.17 1.81
N ASP A 101 13.48 -15.83 2.90
CA ASP A 101 14.01 -17.15 3.28
C ASP A 101 13.67 -18.19 2.20
N LEU A 102 12.42 -18.22 1.74
CA LEU A 102 11.98 -19.13 0.67
C LEU A 102 12.68 -18.83 -0.67
N THR A 103 12.79 -17.56 -1.06
CA THR A 103 13.51 -17.14 -2.28
C THR A 103 14.99 -17.56 -2.24
N SER A 104 15.62 -17.49 -1.06
CA SER A 104 16.99 -17.95 -0.87
C SER A 104 17.12 -19.45 -1.06
N ALA A 105 16.17 -20.25 -0.56
CA ALA A 105 16.13 -21.70 -0.78
C ALA A 105 15.95 -22.06 -2.26
N TYR A 106 15.07 -21.35 -2.98
CA TYR A 106 14.91 -21.50 -4.43
C TYR A 106 16.20 -21.17 -5.18
N THR A 107 16.91 -20.10 -4.80
CA THR A 107 18.19 -19.71 -5.42
C THR A 107 19.25 -20.81 -5.29
N VAL A 108 19.37 -21.42 -4.11
CA VAL A 108 20.30 -22.54 -3.86
C VAL A 108 19.92 -23.78 -4.68
N ALA A 109 18.63 -24.12 -4.71
CA ALA A 109 18.12 -25.24 -5.49
C ALA A 109 18.35 -25.06 -6.99
N LYS A 110 18.07 -23.87 -7.52
CA LYS A 110 18.30 -23.51 -8.92
C LYS A 110 19.78 -23.59 -9.30
N THR A 111 20.67 -23.08 -8.45
CA THR A 111 22.12 -23.20 -8.65
C THR A 111 22.56 -24.67 -8.76
N THR A 112 21.98 -25.56 -7.94
CA THR A 112 22.24 -27.01 -8.02
C THR A 112 21.64 -27.64 -9.27
N SER A 113 20.45 -27.22 -9.68
CA SER A 113 19.77 -27.68 -10.89
C SER A 113 20.55 -27.33 -12.16
N ASP A 114 21.03 -26.09 -12.24
CA ASP A 114 21.73 -25.53 -13.41
C ASP A 114 23.19 -26.01 -13.52
N SER A 115 23.75 -26.56 -12.43
CA SER A 115 25.13 -27.06 -12.40
C SER A 115 25.29 -28.32 -13.25
N SER A 116 26.28 -28.30 -14.15
CA SER A 116 26.66 -29.47 -14.95
C SER A 116 27.39 -30.55 -14.15
N THR A 117 27.94 -30.22 -12.97
CA THR A 117 28.79 -31.11 -12.16
C THR A 117 28.11 -31.65 -10.91
N SER A 118 26.85 -31.27 -10.65
CA SER A 118 26.15 -31.74 -9.46
C SER A 118 25.93 -33.26 -9.47
N THR A 119 26.26 -33.89 -8.34
CA THR A 119 26.08 -35.33 -8.12
C THR A 119 24.63 -35.68 -7.76
N LEU A 120 24.28 -36.97 -7.84
CA LEU A 120 22.94 -37.45 -7.48
C LEU A 120 22.56 -37.06 -6.04
N ASP A 121 23.48 -37.23 -5.09
CA ASP A 121 23.26 -36.88 -3.69
C ASP A 121 23.07 -35.39 -3.48
N GLN A 122 23.83 -34.55 -4.20
CA GLN A 122 23.67 -33.09 -4.16
C GLN A 122 22.29 -32.67 -4.67
N VAL A 123 21.84 -33.25 -5.78
CA VAL A 123 20.51 -32.96 -6.36
C VAL A 123 19.41 -33.42 -5.42
N LYS A 124 19.46 -34.66 -4.90
CA LYS A 124 18.48 -35.17 -3.93
C LYS A 124 18.44 -34.32 -2.65
N THR A 125 19.61 -33.91 -2.15
CA THR A 125 19.72 -33.02 -0.99
C THR A 125 19.11 -31.65 -1.26
N ALA A 126 19.36 -31.06 -2.44
CA ALA A 126 18.78 -29.78 -2.82
C ALA A 126 17.25 -29.86 -2.96
N THR A 127 16.73 -30.93 -3.58
CA THR A 127 15.28 -31.18 -3.67
C THR A 127 14.65 -31.27 -2.28
N SER A 128 15.22 -32.08 -1.39
CA SER A 128 14.71 -32.24 -0.02
C SER A 128 14.74 -30.92 0.76
N LYS A 129 15.84 -30.16 0.68
CA LYS A 129 15.96 -28.86 1.34
C LYS A 129 14.94 -27.83 0.81
N LEU A 130 14.71 -27.81 -0.51
CA LEU A 130 13.71 -26.91 -1.10
C LEU A 130 12.30 -27.29 -0.64
N GLN A 131 11.95 -28.57 -0.62
CA GLN A 131 10.65 -29.03 -0.11
C GLN A 131 10.47 -28.64 1.36
N THR A 132 11.48 -28.88 2.21
CA THR A 132 11.45 -28.46 3.61
C THR A 132 11.29 -26.95 3.76
N ALA A 133 11.92 -26.14 2.91
CA ALA A 133 11.77 -24.68 2.95
C ALA A 133 10.35 -24.23 2.54
N ILE A 134 9.74 -24.88 1.54
CA ILE A 134 8.35 -24.63 1.13
C ILE A 134 7.40 -24.95 2.29
N ASP A 135 7.54 -26.12 2.90
CA ASP A 135 6.70 -26.55 4.02
C ASP A 135 6.87 -25.62 5.23
N LYS A 136 8.13 -25.26 5.54
CA LYS A 136 8.45 -24.32 6.62
C LYS A 136 7.84 -22.95 6.37
N ALA A 137 7.86 -22.42 5.15
CA ALA A 137 7.26 -21.14 4.83
C ALA A 137 5.73 -21.15 5.09
N ALA A 138 5.05 -22.25 4.78
CA ALA A 138 3.64 -22.42 5.09
C ALA A 138 3.38 -22.46 6.60
N SER A 139 4.16 -23.24 7.35
CA SER A 139 4.06 -23.32 8.81
C SER A 139 4.39 -22.00 9.51
N ASP A 140 5.44 -21.29 9.07
CA ASP A 140 5.83 -19.99 9.61
C ASP A 140 4.71 -18.96 9.42
N LYS A 141 4.06 -18.95 8.24
CA LYS A 141 2.91 -18.07 7.97
C LYS A 141 1.75 -18.37 8.93
N GLN A 142 1.39 -19.64 9.08
CA GLN A 142 0.32 -20.05 10.01
C GLN A 142 0.63 -19.62 11.45
N LYS A 143 1.88 -19.83 11.89
CA LYS A 143 2.32 -19.43 13.21
C LYS A 143 2.28 -17.91 13.40
N PHE A 144 2.76 -17.14 12.41
CA PHE A 144 2.69 -15.69 12.44
C PHE A 144 1.24 -15.21 12.56
N GLU A 145 0.34 -15.74 11.71
CA GLU A 145 -1.08 -15.36 11.73
C GLU A 145 -1.77 -15.72 13.05
N GLN A 146 -1.37 -16.82 13.68
CA GLN A 146 -1.86 -17.21 15.00
C GLN A 146 -1.36 -16.27 16.10
N ASP A 147 -0.07 -15.97 16.12
CA ASP A 147 0.58 -15.13 17.12
C ASP A 147 0.18 -13.64 17.00
N HIS A 148 -0.17 -13.21 15.79
CA HIS A 148 -0.46 -11.81 15.43
C HIS A 148 -1.85 -11.62 14.82
N LYS A 149 -2.83 -12.42 15.27
CA LYS A 149 -4.20 -12.40 14.75
C LYS A 149 -4.88 -11.03 14.77
N ASP A 150 -4.47 -10.18 15.71
CA ASP A 150 -4.96 -8.81 15.88
C ASP A 150 -4.48 -7.85 14.77
N LEU A 151 -3.41 -8.21 14.03
CA LEU A 151 -2.90 -7.41 12.92
C LEU A 151 -3.67 -7.63 11.61
N LEU A 152 -4.24 -8.83 11.42
CA LEU A 152 -4.73 -9.29 10.12
C LEU A 152 -5.89 -8.43 9.61
N MET A 153 -6.86 -8.14 10.50
CA MET A 153 -8.03 -7.34 10.14
C MET A 153 -7.67 -5.87 9.85
N PRO A 154 -6.98 -5.12 10.75
CA PRO A 154 -6.54 -3.75 10.46
C PRO A 154 -5.70 -3.64 9.19
N TYR A 155 -4.84 -4.62 8.90
CA TYR A 155 -4.00 -4.60 7.71
C TYR A 155 -4.82 -4.82 6.43
N SER A 156 -5.78 -5.74 6.45
CA SER A 156 -6.71 -5.97 5.34
C SER A 156 -7.58 -4.73 5.07
N GLU A 157 -8.08 -4.09 6.12
CA GLU A 157 -8.84 -2.84 6.02
C GLU A 157 -7.98 -1.71 5.42
N LEU A 158 -6.74 -1.55 5.89
CA LEU A 158 -5.83 -0.56 5.32
C LEU A 158 -5.58 -0.82 3.83
N LYS A 159 -5.31 -2.07 3.41
CA LYS A 159 -5.13 -2.41 1.99
C LYS A 159 -6.38 -2.08 1.17
N THR A 160 -7.57 -2.34 1.72
CA THR A 160 -8.84 -1.98 1.10
C THR A 160 -8.97 -0.47 0.92
N THR A 161 -8.71 0.33 1.97
CA THR A 161 -8.71 1.79 1.91
C THR A 161 -7.70 2.33 0.88
N LEU A 162 -6.48 1.78 0.85
CA LEU A 162 -5.44 2.17 -0.12
C LEU A 162 -5.85 1.87 -1.57
N SER A 163 -6.57 0.78 -1.81
CA SER A 163 -7.07 0.44 -3.16
C SER A 163 -8.04 1.50 -3.73
N GLN A 164 -8.70 2.27 -2.86
CA GLN A 164 -9.63 3.33 -3.22
C GLN A 164 -8.95 4.67 -3.52
N LYS A 165 -7.62 4.79 -3.28
CA LYS A 165 -6.86 6.04 -3.44
C LYS A 165 -7.14 6.73 -4.77
N ASN A 166 -7.06 6.00 -5.89
CA ASN A 166 -7.25 6.55 -7.23
C ASN A 166 -8.65 7.18 -7.41
N ALA A 167 -9.69 6.52 -6.90
CA ALA A 167 -11.05 7.03 -6.95
C ALA A 167 -11.21 8.31 -6.10
N THR A 168 -10.57 8.36 -4.94
CA THR A 168 -10.60 9.56 -4.08
C THR A 168 -9.86 10.75 -4.71
N VAL A 169 -8.65 10.53 -5.23
CA VAL A 169 -7.78 11.62 -5.70
C VAL A 169 -8.26 12.25 -7.00
N VAL A 170 -8.90 11.47 -7.89
CA VAL A 170 -9.40 11.99 -9.18
C VAL A 170 -10.44 13.10 -8.99
N LEU A 171 -11.19 13.07 -7.88
CA LEU A 171 -12.18 14.08 -7.50
C LEU A 171 -11.54 15.44 -7.11
N LEU A 172 -10.22 15.50 -6.96
CA LEU A 172 -9.46 16.65 -6.49
C LEU A 172 -8.44 17.16 -7.53
N ASN A 173 -8.54 16.74 -8.79
CA ASN A 173 -7.59 17.08 -9.85
C ASN A 173 -7.64 18.55 -10.33
N GLN A 174 -8.64 19.32 -9.92
CA GLN A 174 -8.72 20.73 -10.30
C GLN A 174 -7.61 21.54 -9.59
N PRO A 175 -6.93 22.50 -10.26
CA PRO A 175 -5.81 23.24 -9.67
C PRO A 175 -6.12 23.93 -8.33
N LYS A 176 -7.35 24.41 -8.15
CA LYS A 176 -7.84 25.03 -6.90
C LYS A 176 -7.83 24.07 -5.69
N TYR A 177 -7.84 22.76 -5.92
CA TYR A 177 -7.78 21.74 -4.87
C TYR A 177 -6.37 21.17 -4.63
N SER A 178 -5.34 21.68 -5.31
CA SER A 178 -3.96 21.16 -5.23
C SER A 178 -3.42 21.01 -3.80
N ALA A 179 -3.68 21.97 -2.91
CA ALA A 179 -3.26 21.87 -1.50
C ALA A 179 -3.97 20.74 -0.75
N ILE A 180 -5.26 20.52 -1.03
CA ILE A 180 -6.07 19.42 -0.46
C ILE A 180 -5.53 18.08 -0.98
N LEU A 181 -5.32 17.98 -2.30
CA LEU A 181 -4.78 16.80 -2.96
C LEU A 181 -3.40 16.42 -2.41
N ASN A 182 -2.48 17.39 -2.26
CA ASN A 182 -1.15 17.16 -1.70
C ASN A 182 -1.23 16.60 -0.27
N LYS A 183 -2.12 17.15 0.57
CA LYS A 183 -2.29 16.65 1.94
C LYS A 183 -2.85 15.23 1.96
N ILE A 184 -3.85 14.93 1.14
CA ILE A 184 -4.44 13.58 1.05
C ILE A 184 -3.41 12.57 0.53
N ASN A 185 -2.65 12.91 -0.51
CA ASN A 185 -1.58 12.06 -1.02
C ASN A 185 -0.52 11.77 0.04
N SER A 186 -0.15 12.77 0.84
CA SER A 186 0.79 12.59 1.95
C SER A 186 0.26 11.66 3.06
N ILE A 187 -1.06 11.63 3.29
CA ILE A 187 -1.66 10.71 4.26
C ILE A 187 -1.73 9.29 3.69
N TYR A 188 -2.14 9.13 2.43
CA TYR A 188 -2.09 7.83 1.74
C TYR A 188 -0.67 7.24 1.72
N ALA A 189 0.36 8.07 1.48
CA ALA A 189 1.75 7.63 1.47
C ALA A 189 2.19 6.97 2.79
N GLN A 190 1.67 7.44 3.94
CA GLN A 190 1.96 6.82 5.24
C GLN A 190 1.36 5.40 5.34
N GLY A 191 0.16 5.19 4.78
CA GLY A 191 -0.44 3.86 4.71
C GLY A 191 0.29 2.94 3.73
N GLU A 192 0.71 3.47 2.58
CA GLU A 192 1.51 2.74 1.59
C GLU A 192 2.84 2.27 2.19
N GLU A 193 3.50 3.08 3.02
CA GLU A 193 4.74 2.69 3.71
C GLU A 193 4.54 1.50 4.66
N VAL A 194 3.39 1.40 5.34
CA VAL A 194 3.04 0.24 6.18
C VAL A 194 2.92 -1.02 5.31
N VAL A 195 2.23 -0.94 4.17
CA VAL A 195 2.06 -2.09 3.28
C VAL A 195 3.38 -2.50 2.63
N ILE A 196 4.22 -1.54 2.23
CA ILE A 196 5.56 -1.78 1.66
C ILE A 196 6.47 -2.52 2.66
N ARG A 197 6.41 -2.18 3.94
CA ARG A 197 7.18 -2.89 4.99
C ARG A 197 6.66 -4.29 5.28
N THR A 198 5.42 -4.61 4.87
CA THR A 198 4.74 -5.90 5.06
C THR A 198 4.40 -6.21 6.53
N LEU A 199 3.64 -7.29 6.78
CA LEU A 199 3.32 -7.75 8.13
C LEU A 199 4.54 -8.35 8.84
N ASP A 200 5.36 -9.08 8.10
CA ASP A 200 6.57 -9.73 8.61
C ASP A 200 7.82 -9.20 7.88
N PRO A 201 8.33 -8.01 8.26
CA PRO A 201 9.46 -7.38 7.58
C PRO A 201 10.75 -8.19 7.73
N VAL A 202 11.60 -8.19 6.70
CA VAL A 202 12.95 -8.81 6.75
C VAL A 202 13.80 -8.24 7.90
N SER A 203 13.62 -6.94 8.18
CA SER A 203 14.34 -6.23 9.24
C SER A 203 13.46 -5.16 9.85
N GLY A 204 13.62 -4.93 11.15
CA GLY A 204 12.85 -3.94 11.91
C GLY A 204 11.70 -4.58 12.69
N ALA A 205 10.90 -3.72 13.32
CA ALA A 205 9.77 -4.18 14.12
C ALA A 205 8.56 -4.53 13.26
N ILE A 206 7.86 -5.60 13.63
CA ILE A 206 6.52 -5.93 13.16
C ILE A 206 5.59 -4.73 13.45
N PRO A 207 4.78 -4.27 12.49
CA PRO A 207 3.84 -3.19 12.72
C PRO A 207 2.80 -3.59 13.79
N THR A 208 2.33 -2.62 14.58
CA THR A 208 1.31 -2.88 15.60
C THR A 208 -0.08 -2.61 15.06
N ALA A 209 -1.10 -3.33 15.53
CA ALA A 209 -2.50 -3.10 15.17
C ALA A 209 -2.88 -1.63 15.36
N ALA A 210 -2.51 -1.05 16.51
CA ALA A 210 -2.76 0.36 16.82
C ALA A 210 -2.15 1.32 15.80
N SER A 211 -0.92 1.07 15.33
CA SER A 211 -0.28 1.91 14.31
C SER A 211 -0.98 1.82 12.95
N ILE A 212 -1.42 0.62 12.57
CA ILE A 212 -2.13 0.36 11.32
C ILE A 212 -3.51 1.04 11.36
N THR A 213 -4.28 0.80 12.43
CA THR A 213 -5.60 1.40 12.64
C THR A 213 -5.51 2.92 12.63
N LYS A 214 -4.53 3.51 13.34
CA LYS A 214 -4.35 4.96 13.37
C LYS A 214 -4.16 5.54 11.96
N VAL A 215 -3.29 4.94 11.14
CA VAL A 215 -3.06 5.42 9.77
C VAL A 215 -4.32 5.26 8.91
N ASN A 216 -5.03 4.13 9.05
CA ASN A 216 -6.30 3.91 8.34
C ASN A 216 -7.37 4.94 8.74
N ASP A 217 -7.50 5.23 10.03
CA ASP A 217 -8.42 6.24 10.57
C ASP A 217 -8.06 7.65 10.09
N GLU A 218 -6.77 7.98 10.00
CA GLU A 218 -6.31 9.25 9.46
C GLU A 218 -6.67 9.41 7.98
N ILE A 219 -6.54 8.34 7.17
CA ILE A 219 -6.98 8.34 5.78
C ILE A 219 -8.50 8.55 5.73
N ASN A 220 -9.28 7.70 6.41
CA ASN A 220 -10.75 7.75 6.39
C ASN A 220 -11.28 9.09 6.87
N LYS A 221 -10.70 9.65 7.93
CA LYS A 221 -11.03 11.00 8.41
C LYS A 221 -10.73 12.05 7.35
N ALA A 222 -9.55 12.01 6.72
CA ALA A 222 -9.16 13.02 5.74
C ALA A 222 -10.03 13.03 4.48
N ILE A 223 -10.51 11.85 4.06
CA ILE A 223 -11.33 11.69 2.86
C ILE A 223 -12.83 11.78 3.16
N SER A 224 -13.24 11.70 4.43
CA SER A 224 -14.64 11.81 4.83
C SER A 224 -15.27 13.11 4.32
N GLU A 225 -16.52 13.02 3.88
CA GLU A 225 -17.24 14.17 3.32
C GLU A 225 -17.30 15.35 4.30
N ASN A 226 -17.50 15.08 5.59
CA ASN A 226 -17.53 16.10 6.65
C ASN A 226 -16.21 16.88 6.78
N GLN A 227 -15.07 16.29 6.41
CA GLN A 227 -13.78 16.97 6.41
C GLN A 227 -13.43 17.57 5.04
N LEU A 228 -13.83 16.90 3.96
CA LEU A 228 -13.45 17.28 2.61
C LEU A 228 -14.33 18.38 2.04
N LYS A 229 -15.64 18.33 2.26
CA LYS A 229 -16.60 19.28 1.71
C LYS A 229 -16.31 20.73 2.13
N PRO A 230 -16.12 21.06 3.42
CA PRO A 230 -15.82 22.45 3.81
C PRO A 230 -14.51 22.98 3.21
N LYS A 231 -13.51 22.11 3.02
CA LYS A 231 -12.23 22.48 2.39
C LYS A 231 -12.41 22.77 0.90
N LYS A 232 -13.23 21.96 0.21
CA LYS A 232 -13.59 22.20 -1.19
C LYS A 232 -14.37 23.49 -1.33
N ASP A 233 -15.40 23.70 -0.51
CA ASP A 233 -16.22 24.92 -0.51
C ASP A 233 -15.35 26.17 -0.28
N ASN A 234 -14.39 26.11 0.64
CA ASN A 234 -13.43 27.20 0.86
C ASN A 234 -12.49 27.43 -0.33
N ALA A 235 -11.98 26.36 -0.95
CA ALA A 235 -11.15 26.46 -2.15
C ALA A 235 -11.94 27.02 -3.35
N ASP A 236 -13.22 26.68 -3.46
CA ASP A 236 -14.14 27.21 -4.47
C ASP A 236 -14.42 28.71 -4.25
N ALA A 237 -14.65 29.13 -3.01
CA ALA A 237 -14.79 30.54 -2.67
C ALA A 237 -13.49 31.33 -2.95
N PHE A 238 -12.34 30.77 -2.56
CA PHE A 238 -11.04 31.40 -2.78
C PHE A 238 -10.69 31.53 -4.26
N ALA A 239 -11.03 30.53 -5.08
CA ALA A 239 -10.80 30.59 -6.54
C ALA A 239 -11.57 31.74 -7.21
N ASN A 240 -12.68 32.19 -6.62
CA ASN A 240 -13.49 33.32 -7.09
C ASN A 240 -13.24 34.61 -6.29
N TYR A 241 -12.30 34.60 -5.35
CA TYR A 241 -12.04 35.74 -4.49
C TYR A 241 -11.44 36.90 -5.31
N GLN A 242 -12.13 38.04 -5.29
CA GLN A 242 -11.65 39.28 -5.90
C GLN A 242 -11.05 40.17 -4.80
N PHE A 243 -9.76 40.46 -4.93
CA PHE A 243 -9.09 41.43 -4.08
C PHE A 243 -9.27 42.83 -4.65
N PHE A 244 -10.10 43.63 -4.00
CA PHE A 244 -10.22 45.05 -4.32
C PHE A 244 -9.22 45.84 -3.48
N LYS A 245 -8.10 46.20 -4.10
CA LYS A 245 -7.16 47.15 -3.49
C LYS A 245 -7.83 48.51 -3.41
N LEU A 246 -7.86 49.09 -2.22
CA LEU A 246 -8.28 50.48 -2.05
C LEU A 246 -7.34 51.40 -2.84
N ASP A 247 -7.89 52.06 -3.85
CA ASP A 247 -7.19 53.07 -4.61
C ASP A 247 -7.18 54.38 -3.81
N LYS A 248 -6.03 54.70 -3.21
CA LYS A 248 -5.86 55.89 -2.38
C LYS A 248 -6.24 57.18 -3.12
N THR A 249 -6.06 57.24 -4.45
CA THR A 249 -6.40 58.45 -5.22
C THR A 249 -7.90 58.63 -5.38
N LYS A 250 -8.70 57.57 -5.17
CA LYS A 250 -10.17 57.60 -5.21
C LYS A 250 -10.82 57.79 -3.83
N ILE A 251 -10.04 57.78 -2.75
CA ILE A 251 -10.49 58.00 -1.35
C ILE A 251 -10.14 59.43 -0.90
N MET A 252 -9.97 60.36 -1.84
CA MET A 252 -9.75 61.77 -1.52
C MET A 252 -11.09 62.52 -1.53
N GLY A 253 -11.81 62.44 -0.41
CA GLY A 253 -12.74 63.50 -0.05
C GLY A 253 -11.92 64.74 0.33
N MET A 254 -12.31 65.91 -0.17
CA MET A 254 -11.67 67.22 0.08
C MET A 254 -11.70 67.59 1.57
N SER A 255 -10.85 66.99 2.39
CA SER A 255 -10.65 67.37 3.79
C SER A 255 -9.18 67.65 4.06
N THR A 256 -8.90 68.88 4.47
CA THR A 256 -7.59 69.48 4.73
C THR A 256 -6.85 68.94 5.96
N ASN A 257 -7.43 67.95 6.66
CA ASN A 257 -6.80 67.35 7.84
C ASN A 257 -6.04 66.07 7.45
N MET A 258 -4.85 66.26 6.88
CA MET A 258 -3.89 65.19 6.58
C MET A 258 -3.20 64.67 7.85
N MET A 259 -3.97 64.15 8.82
CA MET A 259 -3.35 63.30 9.83
C MET A 259 -2.78 62.06 9.14
N LYS A 260 -1.48 61.77 9.34
CA LYS A 260 -0.81 60.58 8.80
C LYS A 260 -1.66 59.34 9.14
N GLN A 261 -2.27 58.73 8.13
CA GLN A 261 -2.94 57.45 8.30
C GLN A 261 -1.92 56.42 8.77
N PRO A 262 -2.14 55.71 9.89
CA PRO A 262 -1.25 54.63 10.30
C PRO A 262 -1.22 53.51 9.25
N GLN A 263 -0.07 52.83 9.14
CA GLN A 263 0.26 51.98 8.00
C GLN A 263 -0.56 50.68 7.87
N ASN A 264 -1.31 50.31 8.92
CA ASN A 264 -2.00 49.03 9.01
C ASN A 264 -3.48 49.22 9.34
N TYR A 265 -4.33 49.36 8.31
CA TYR A 265 -5.77 49.19 8.46
C TYR A 265 -6.25 48.02 7.59
N SER A 266 -7.18 47.23 8.14
CA SER A 266 -8.16 46.47 7.36
C SER A 266 -9.50 47.18 7.46
N PHE A 267 -10.25 47.22 6.36
CA PHE A 267 -11.61 47.74 6.33
C PHE A 267 -12.58 46.58 6.12
N VAL A 268 -13.71 46.61 6.82
CA VAL A 268 -14.83 45.70 6.59
C VAL A 268 -15.89 46.50 5.82
N GLY A 269 -16.23 46.07 4.61
CA GLY A 269 -17.32 46.67 3.85
C GLY A 269 -18.65 46.06 4.28
N TYR A 270 -19.65 46.90 4.56
CA TYR A 270 -21.02 46.45 4.78
C TYR A 270 -21.78 46.50 3.46
N SER A 271 -22.55 45.44 3.15
CA SER A 271 -23.38 45.35 1.92
C SER A 271 -24.68 46.15 2.00
N VAL A 272 -24.91 46.88 3.10
CA VAL A 272 -26.09 47.71 3.35
C VAL A 272 -25.67 49.12 3.75
N GLY A 273 -26.51 50.11 3.45
CA GLY A 273 -26.28 51.50 3.87
C GLY A 273 -26.20 51.62 5.39
N VAL A 274 -25.05 52.03 5.91
CA VAL A 274 -24.78 52.26 7.35
C VAL A 274 -25.24 53.66 7.77
N THR A 275 -26.52 53.96 7.54
CA THR A 275 -27.16 55.22 7.95
C THR A 275 -28.21 54.97 9.02
N GLY A 276 -28.14 55.71 10.13
CA GLY A 276 -29.22 55.81 11.11
C GLY A 276 -30.06 57.07 10.88
N MET A 277 -31.26 57.12 11.46
CA MET A 277 -32.02 58.37 11.61
C MET A 277 -31.93 58.82 13.07
N GLN A 278 -31.49 60.06 13.28
CA GLN A 278 -31.61 60.74 14.57
C GLN A 278 -32.26 62.10 14.32
N SER A 279 -33.39 62.35 15.00
CA SER A 279 -34.16 63.60 14.90
C SER A 279 -34.47 64.04 13.45
N GLY A 280 -34.81 63.10 12.57
CA GLY A 280 -35.18 63.39 11.18
C GLY A 280 -34.02 63.71 10.24
N GLN A 281 -32.76 63.67 10.72
CA GLN A 281 -31.57 63.75 9.88
C GLN A 281 -30.91 62.38 9.73
N THR A 282 -30.40 62.11 8.53
CA THR A 282 -29.54 60.97 8.24
C THR A 282 -28.22 61.16 8.98
N THR A 283 -27.95 60.32 9.99
CA THR A 283 -26.70 60.33 10.72
C THR A 283 -25.85 59.13 10.33
N ILE A 284 -24.58 59.39 10.00
CA ILE A 284 -23.58 58.34 9.86
C ILE A 284 -23.10 58.01 11.29
N PRO A 285 -23.00 56.73 11.69
CA PRO A 285 -22.49 56.37 13.01
C PRO A 285 -21.10 56.98 13.23
N ASN A 286 -20.86 57.50 14.44
CA ASN A 286 -19.54 57.99 14.81
C ASN A 286 -18.64 56.78 15.11
N TRP A 287 -17.91 56.30 14.12
CA TRP A 287 -17.03 55.13 14.24
C TRP A 287 -15.71 55.54 14.91
N ASN A 288 -15.55 55.17 16.18
CA ASN A 288 -14.23 55.11 16.79
C ASN A 288 -13.54 53.84 16.32
N PHE A 289 -12.65 53.94 15.32
CA PHE A 289 -11.82 52.81 14.91
C PHE A 289 -10.89 52.43 16.08
N ALA A 290 -11.02 51.20 16.59
CA ALA A 290 -10.07 50.67 17.55
C ALA A 290 -8.78 50.26 16.81
N GLN A 291 -7.64 50.82 17.22
CA GLN A 291 -6.33 50.33 16.79
C GLN A 291 -6.13 48.91 17.36
N ARG A 292 -6.04 47.91 16.49
CA ARG A 292 -5.63 46.56 16.91
C ARG A 292 -4.10 46.57 17.04
N ILE A 293 -3.60 46.68 18.27
CA ILE A 293 -2.19 46.41 18.56
C ILE A 293 -2.02 44.89 18.53
N VAL A 294 -1.27 44.38 17.56
CA VAL A 294 -0.86 42.97 17.51
C VAL A 294 0.47 42.88 18.25
N TRP A 295 0.51 42.12 19.34
CA TRP A 295 1.71 41.81 20.10
C TRP A 295 2.44 40.63 19.46
#